data_AF-A0A2G2XV77-F1
#
_entry.id   AF-A0A2G2XV77-F1
#
_cell.length_a   1.000
_cell.length_b   1.000
_cell.length_c   1.000
_cell.angle_alpha   90.00
_cell.angle_beta   90.00
_cell.angle_gamma   90.00
#
_symmetry.space_group_name_H-M   'P 1'
#
loop_
_entity.id
_entity.type
_entity.pdbx_description
1 polymer ?
#
loop_
_entity_poly.entity_id
_entity_poly.type
_entity_poly.pdbx_seq_one_letter_code
_entity_poly.pdbx_strand_id
1 'polypeptide(L)'
;MYANGLFCVWNQDVESVIICNPSTREVIRLSNLRKPPSSVDFDPSYNYSLGYEPEENKYKILMTCDASLGPTRNWVFTLGIDESWREIESSFMIDFVPIFNGRVCIDGVIYMFDCKDNFIAAFNVKTENFRIIKLCDDLSPLFNPNFKLIE
;
A
#
# COMPACT_ATOMS: atom_id res chain seq x y z
N MET A 1 8.48 0.87 2.53
CA MET A 1 8.72 -0.12 1.45
C MET A 1 9.53 0.53 0.33
N TYR A 2 9.96 -0.22 -0.68
CA TYR A 2 10.63 0.35 -1.86
C TYR A 2 10.13 -0.28 -3.16
N ALA A 3 10.31 0.41 -4.27
CA ALA A 3 10.14 -0.11 -5.62
C ALA A 3 11.16 0.58 -6.54
N ASN A 4 11.90 -0.21 -7.32
CA ASN A 4 12.87 0.27 -8.31
C ASN A 4 13.78 1.44 -7.86
N GLY A 5 14.32 1.36 -6.64
CA GLY A 5 15.25 2.35 -6.09
C GLY A 5 14.61 3.54 -5.35
N LEU A 6 13.28 3.71 -5.44
CA LEU A 6 12.55 4.68 -4.63
C LEU A 6 11.99 4.04 -3.37
N PHE A 7 12.06 4.78 -2.26
CA PHE A 7 11.55 4.37 -0.96
C PHE A 7 10.32 5.18 -0.62
N CYS A 8 9.29 4.47 -0.15
CA CYS A 8 8.08 5.04 0.40
C CYS A 8 8.11 4.87 1.92
N VAL A 9 8.03 6.00 2.61
CA VAL A 9 8.14 6.13 4.07
C VAL A 9 6.92 6.88 4.58
N TRP A 10 6.23 6.29 5.54
CA TRP A 10 5.08 6.87 6.21
C TRP A 10 5.02 6.34 7.64
N ASN A 11 4.28 7.03 8.49
CA ASN A 11 3.89 6.55 9.80
C ASN A 11 2.37 6.68 9.92
N GLN A 12 1.74 5.81 10.71
CA GLN A 12 0.32 5.86 11.02
C GLN A 12 -0.09 7.20 11.67
N ASP A 13 0.83 7.81 12.44
CA ASP A 13 0.60 9.12 13.06
C ASP A 13 0.87 10.32 12.14
N VAL A 14 1.48 10.10 10.97
CA VAL A 14 1.99 11.19 10.12
C VAL A 14 1.04 11.46 8.96
N GLU A 15 0.58 12.71 8.87
CA GLU A 15 -0.33 13.22 7.84
C GLU A 15 0.30 13.37 6.44
N SER A 16 1.45 12.74 6.16
CA SER A 16 2.07 12.77 4.84
C SER A 16 2.85 11.50 4.55
N VAL A 17 2.85 11.07 3.29
CA VAL A 17 3.77 10.06 2.78
C VAL A 17 4.98 10.74 2.13
N ILE A 18 6.16 10.20 2.42
CA ILE A 18 7.43 10.68 1.90
C ILE A 18 7.95 9.66 0.90
N ILE A 19 8.26 10.12 -0.31
CA ILE A 19 9.00 9.35 -1.30
C ILE A 19 10.43 9.88 -1.33
N CYS A 20 11.41 9.01 -1.19
CA CYS A 20 12.82 9.42 -1.28
C CYS A 20 13.61 8.52 -2.23
N ASN A 21 14.58 9.14 -2.89
CA ASN A 21 15.63 8.46 -3.63
C ASN A 21 16.95 8.64 -2.84
N PRO A 22 17.41 7.63 -2.10
CA PRO A 22 18.63 7.75 -1.30
C PRO A 22 19.87 8.05 -2.13
N SER A 23 19.90 7.60 -3.39
CA SER A 23 21.05 7.76 -4.29
C SER A 23 21.19 9.20 -4.78
N THR A 24 20.08 9.90 -5.01
CA THR A 24 20.07 11.32 -5.44
C THR A 24 19.84 12.29 -4.28
N ARG A 25 19.46 11.79 -3.10
CA ARG A 25 19.03 12.57 -1.93
C ARG A 25 17.78 13.42 -2.18
N GLU A 26 17.02 13.11 -3.23
CA GLU A 26 15.77 13.77 -3.54
C GLU A 26 14.65 13.24 -2.64
N VAL A 27 13.79 14.14 -2.19
CA VAL A 27 12.68 13.84 -1.29
C VAL A 27 11.44 14.58 -1.78
N ILE A 28 10.37 13.82 -1.98
CA ILE A 28 9.04 14.30 -2.34
C ILE A 28 8.13 14.04 -1.14
N ARG A 29 7.40 15.07 -0.70
CA ARG A 29 6.35 14.94 0.31
C ARG A 29 5.00 15.05 -0.38
N LEU A 30 4.17 14.02 -0.25
CA LEU A 30 2.80 14.06 -0.76
C LEU A 30 1.87 14.42 0.38
N SER A 31 1.02 15.41 0.14
CA SER A 31 -0.06 15.78 1.06
C SER A 31 -1.05 14.64 1.18
N ASN A 32 -1.45 14.25 2.39
CA ASN A 32 -2.53 13.26 2.54
C ASN A 32 -3.89 13.89 2.22
N LEU A 33 -4.89 13.02 2.04
CA LEU A 33 -6.29 13.42 2.15
C LEU A 33 -6.50 14.04 3.53
N ARG A 34 -7.12 15.24 3.61
CA ARG A 34 -7.44 15.87 4.89
C ARG A 34 -8.23 14.89 5.74
N LYS A 35 -7.74 14.55 6.94
CA LYS A 35 -8.56 13.84 7.93
C LYS A 35 -9.83 14.66 8.14
N PRO A 36 -11.04 14.08 8.05
CA PRO A 36 -12.22 14.81 8.49
C PRO A 36 -12.02 15.21 9.96
N PRO A 37 -12.47 16.41 10.38
CA PRO A 37 -12.33 16.84 11.76
C PRO A 37 -12.91 15.78 12.69
N SER A 38 -12.12 15.41 13.71
CA SER A 38 -12.38 14.36 14.68
C SER A 38 -13.68 14.62 15.45
N SER A 39 -14.80 14.15 14.94
CA SER A 39 -16.08 14.06 15.65
C SER A 39 -16.56 12.62 15.78
N VAL A 40 -15.73 11.64 15.41
CA VAL A 40 -16.03 10.22 15.45
C VAL A 40 -14.96 9.51 16.27
N ASP A 41 -15.35 8.62 17.17
CA ASP A 41 -14.50 7.84 18.09
C ASP A 41 -13.51 6.87 17.41
N PHE A 42 -13.29 6.99 16.09
CA PHE A 42 -12.51 6.05 15.28
C PHE A 42 -11.59 6.80 14.31
N ASP A 43 -10.28 6.63 14.47
CA ASP A 43 -9.27 7.18 13.55
C ASP A 43 -9.02 6.17 12.41
N PRO A 44 -9.35 6.50 11.14
CA PRO A 44 -9.08 5.61 10.01
C PRO A 44 -7.59 5.34 9.86
N SER A 45 -7.23 4.08 9.57
CA SER A 45 -5.83 3.72 9.33
C SER A 45 -5.48 3.88 7.84
N TYR A 46 -4.43 4.64 7.56
CA TYR A 46 -3.94 4.85 6.20
C TYR A 46 -2.66 4.06 5.96
N ASN A 47 -2.68 3.21 4.93
CA ASN A 47 -1.54 2.42 4.50
C ASN A 47 -1.11 2.86 3.11
N TYR A 48 0.20 2.97 2.89
CA TYR A 48 0.75 3.39 1.60
C TYR A 48 1.54 2.24 0.98
N SER A 49 1.41 2.05 -0.32
CA SER A 49 2.23 1.11 -1.06
C SER A 49 2.78 1.73 -2.34
N LEU A 50 4.08 1.61 -2.56
CA LEU A 50 4.75 2.10 -3.76
C LEU A 50 4.86 1.00 -4.80
N GLY A 51 4.38 1.29 -6.01
CA GLY A 51 4.49 0.44 -7.17
C GLY A 51 5.33 1.09 -8.27
N TYR A 52 6.06 0.26 -9.01
CA TYR A 52 6.80 0.64 -10.21
C TYR A 52 6.26 -0.15 -11.41
N GLU A 53 5.79 0.56 -12.43
CA GLU A 53 5.32 0.01 -13.70
C GLU A 53 6.46 0.14 -14.74
N PRO A 54 7.05 -0.98 -15.18
CA PRO A 54 8.27 -0.96 -15.99
C PRO A 54 8.07 -0.55 -17.45
N GLU A 55 6.89 -0.75 -18.04
CA GLU A 55 6.67 -0.48 -19.47
C GLU A 55 6.67 1.02 -19.77
N GLU A 56 6.01 1.81 -18.93
CA GLU A 56 5.91 3.26 -19.07
C GLU A 56 6.83 4.02 -18.09
N ASN A 57 7.64 3.28 -17.31
CA ASN A 57 8.55 3.81 -16.31
C ASN A 57 7.85 4.73 -15.30
N LYS A 58 6.69 4.30 -14.79
CA LYS A 58 5.84 5.08 -13.89
C LYS A 58 5.90 4.56 -12.48
N TYR A 59 5.89 5.49 -11.53
CA TYR A 59 5.71 5.19 -10.12
C TYR A 59 4.31 5.60 -9.69
N LYS A 60 3.61 4.68 -9.01
CA LYS A 60 2.32 4.99 -8.40
C LYS A 60 2.34 4.64 -6.92
N ILE A 61 1.65 5.44 -6.12
CA ILE A 61 1.40 5.18 -4.72
C ILE A 61 -0.05 4.77 -4.60
N LEU A 62 -0.28 3.59 -4.02
CA LEU A 62 -1.57 3.14 -3.56
C LEU A 62 -1.74 3.55 -2.10
N MET A 63 -2.77 4.31 -1.78
CA MET A 63 -3.22 4.57 -0.42
C MET A 63 -4.46 3.72 -0.14
N THR A 64 -4.42 2.95 0.93
CA THR A 64 -5.53 2.11 1.39
C THR A 64 -5.99 2.63 2.74
N CYS A 65 -7.26 3.04 2.83
CA CYS A 65 -7.92 3.46 4.07
C CYS A 65 -8.78 2.32 4.58
N ASP A 66 -8.42 1.81 5.75
CA ASP A 66 -9.25 0.89 6.52
C ASP A 66 -10.20 1.71 7.40
N ALA A 67 -11.49 1.67 7.05
CA ALA A 67 -12.54 2.26 7.85
C ALA A 67 -13.13 1.17 8.73
N SER A 68 -12.97 1.29 10.05
CA SER A 68 -13.44 0.31 11.05
C SER A 68 -14.94 -0.07 10.94
N LEU A 69 -15.74 0.75 10.26
CA LEU A 69 -17.19 0.58 10.09
C LEU A 69 -17.63 0.57 8.61
N GLY A 70 -16.71 0.46 7.64
CA GLY A 70 -17.04 0.55 6.21
C GLY A 70 -16.08 -0.22 5.30
N PRO A 71 -16.38 -0.31 3.99
CA PRO A 71 -15.50 -0.97 3.05
C PRO A 71 -14.16 -0.24 2.96
N THR A 72 -13.08 -1.00 2.78
CA THR A 72 -11.76 -0.45 2.46
C THR A 72 -11.85 0.44 1.23
N ARG A 73 -11.32 1.66 1.33
CA ARG A 73 -11.26 2.61 0.22
C ARG A 73 -9.82 2.76 -0.25
N ASN A 74 -9.64 2.96 -1.54
CA ASN A 74 -8.32 2.99 -2.17
C ASN A 74 -8.16 4.24 -3.05
N TRP A 75 -6.98 4.85 -2.99
CA TRP A 75 -6.59 5.98 -3.82
C TRP A 75 -5.25 5.72 -4.49
N VAL A 76 -5.07 6.31 -5.66
CA VAL A 76 -3.83 6.23 -6.42
C VAL A 76 -3.28 7.64 -6.64
N PHE A 77 -1.96 7.74 -6.58
CA PHE A 77 -1.20 8.93 -6.98
C PHE A 77 -0.03 8.53 -7.86
N THR A 78 0.05 9.07 -9.07
CA THR A 78 1.11 8.84 -10.04
C THR A 78 2.16 9.93 -9.92
N LEU A 79 3.40 9.57 -9.53
CA LEU A 79 4.46 10.55 -9.32
C LEU A 79 4.79 11.31 -10.60
N GLY A 80 4.89 12.63 -10.50
CA GLY A 80 5.23 13.53 -11.61
C GLY A 80 4.12 13.74 -12.63
N ILE A 81 2.94 13.13 -12.43
CA ILE A 81 1.78 13.26 -13.33
C ILE A 81 0.57 13.81 -12.57
N ASP A 82 0.24 13.21 -11.43
CA ASP A 82 -0.95 13.60 -10.67
C ASP A 82 -0.64 14.78 -9.74
N GLU A 83 -1.59 15.71 -9.62
CA GLU A 83 -1.54 16.83 -8.66
C GLU A 83 -2.25 16.51 -7.34
N SER A 84 -3.16 15.52 -7.35
CA SER A 84 -3.93 15.10 -6.20
C SER A 84 -4.27 13.61 -6.25
N TRP A 85 -4.64 13.04 -5.11
CA TRP A 85 -5.05 11.64 -5.00
C TRP A 85 -6.36 11.39 -5.73
N ARG A 86 -6.40 10.34 -6.54
CA ARG A 86 -7.62 9.89 -7.22
C ARG A 86 -8.13 8.64 -6.56
N GLU A 87 -9.39 8.65 -6.14
CA GLU A 87 -10.05 7.45 -5.63
C GLU A 87 -10.24 6.44 -6.76
N ILE A 88 -10.00 5.17 -6.46
CA ILE A 88 -10.30 4.06 -7.37
C ILE A 88 -11.43 3.23 -6.81
N GLU A 89 -12.47 3.05 -7.63
CA GLU A 89 -13.52 2.08 -7.33
C GLU A 89 -12.93 0.68 -7.54
N SER A 90 -12.70 -0.04 -6.45
CA SER A 90 -12.36 -1.45 -6.57
C SER A 90 -13.64 -2.19 -6.97
N SER A 91 -13.64 -2.78 -8.17
CA SER A 91 -14.73 -3.62 -8.69
C SER A 91 -15.07 -4.79 -7.76
N PHE A 92 -14.13 -5.14 -6.90
CA PHE A 92 -14.33 -5.98 -5.73
C PHE A 92 -14.24 -5.08 -4.50
N MET A 93 -15.28 -4.98 -3.69
CA MET A 93 -15.13 -4.44 -2.32
C MET A 93 -14.28 -5.45 -1.53
N ILE A 94 -12.96 -5.41 -1.75
CA ILE A 94 -12.02 -6.22 -1.00
C ILE A 94 -11.84 -5.49 0.32
N ASP A 95 -12.50 -5.97 1.36
CA ASP A 95 -12.12 -5.63 2.73
C ASP A 95 -10.77 -6.32 2.99
N PHE A 96 -9.70 -5.54 2.96
CA PHE A 96 -8.36 -6.01 3.30
C PHE A 96 -7.60 -4.95 4.08
N VAL A 97 -6.76 -5.40 4.98
CA VAL A 97 -5.90 -4.59 5.82
C VAL A 97 -4.46 -5.09 5.63
N PRO A 98 -3.63 -4.34 4.88
CA PRO A 98 -2.30 -4.80 4.55
C PRO A 98 -1.38 -4.79 5.77
N ILE A 99 -0.70 -5.91 6.02
CA ILE A 99 0.33 -6.02 7.07
C ILE A 99 1.44 -5.00 6.84
N PHE A 100 1.91 -4.33 7.91
CA PHE A 100 2.80 -3.18 7.75
C PHE A 100 4.09 -3.48 6.95
N ASN A 101 4.68 -4.66 7.21
CA ASN A 101 5.90 -5.14 6.55
C ASN A 101 5.64 -6.24 5.50
N GLY A 102 4.38 -6.54 5.19
CA GLY A 102 3.98 -7.65 4.32
C GLY A 102 3.74 -7.24 2.87
N ARG A 103 4.54 -6.32 2.32
CA ARG A 103 4.28 -5.72 1.00
C ARG A 103 5.52 -5.60 0.13
N VAL A 104 5.36 -5.91 -1.16
CA VAL A 104 6.43 -5.86 -2.16
C VAL A 104 5.88 -5.50 -3.53
N CYS A 105 6.66 -4.77 -4.34
CA CYS A 105 6.35 -4.53 -5.75
C CYS A 105 7.26 -5.39 -6.63
N ILE A 106 6.68 -6.25 -7.46
CA ILE A 106 7.39 -7.13 -8.40
C ILE A 106 6.68 -7.05 -9.75
N ASP A 107 7.42 -6.77 -10.82
CA ASP A 107 6.95 -6.74 -12.21
C ASP A 107 5.63 -5.98 -12.42
N GLY A 108 5.55 -4.75 -11.92
CA GLY A 108 4.35 -3.92 -12.10
C GLY A 108 3.17 -4.32 -11.20
N VAL A 109 3.37 -5.19 -10.21
CA VAL A 109 2.32 -5.63 -9.29
C VAL A 109 2.75 -5.43 -7.84
N ILE A 110 1.91 -4.75 -7.06
CA ILE A 110 2.06 -4.62 -5.61
C ILE A 110 1.36 -5.82 -4.96
N TYR A 111 2.11 -6.66 -4.27
CA TYR A 111 1.60 -7.76 -3.46
C TYR A 111 1.56 -7.34 -2.00
N MET A 112 0.43 -7.55 -1.34
CA MET A 112 0.19 -7.18 0.05
C MET A 112 -0.46 -8.35 0.79
N PHE A 113 0.17 -8.82 1.86
CA PHE A 113 -0.45 -9.76 2.77
C PHE A 113 -1.56 -9.08 3.55
N ASP A 114 -2.73 -9.71 3.56
CA ASP A 114 -3.82 -9.30 4.41
C ASP A 114 -3.57 -9.73 5.88
N CYS A 115 -4.01 -8.92 6.84
CA CYS A 115 -3.84 -9.21 8.27
C CYS A 115 -5.07 -9.88 8.91
N LYS A 116 -6.24 -9.84 8.24
CA LYS A 116 -7.50 -10.43 8.74
C LYS A 116 -7.66 -11.88 8.26
N ASP A 117 -7.30 -12.13 7.02
CA ASP A 117 -7.55 -13.34 6.26
C ASP A 117 -6.27 -13.89 5.62
N ASN A 118 -6.27 -15.18 5.30
CA ASN A 118 -5.15 -15.86 4.63
C ASN A 118 -5.14 -15.63 3.11
N PHE A 119 -4.97 -14.38 2.66
CA PHE A 119 -4.78 -14.08 1.24
C PHE A 119 -3.76 -12.97 0.97
N ILE A 120 -3.32 -12.90 -0.29
CA ILE A 120 -2.52 -11.80 -0.81
C ILE A 120 -3.40 -10.96 -1.75
N ALA A 121 -3.55 -9.68 -1.44
CA ALA A 121 -4.08 -8.70 -2.37
C ALA A 121 -2.97 -8.34 -3.38
N ALA A 122 -3.24 -8.53 -4.67
CA ALA A 122 -2.33 -8.16 -5.75
C ALA A 122 -2.94 -7.01 -6.55
N PHE A 123 -2.28 -5.86 -6.52
CA PHE A 123 -2.67 -4.65 -7.23
C PHE A 123 -1.80 -4.44 -8.46
N ASN A 124 -2.38 -4.52 -9.66
CA ASN A 124 -1.68 -4.23 -10.90
C ASN A 124 -1.52 -2.71 -11.05
N VAL A 125 -0.28 -2.21 -11.07
CA VAL A 125 0.05 -0.78 -11.09
C VAL A 125 -0.41 -0.13 -12.40
N LYS A 126 -0.31 -0.84 -13.52
CA LYS A 126 -0.69 -0.32 -14.84
C LYS A 126 -2.20 -0.14 -14.94
N THR A 127 -2.95 -1.21 -14.69
CA THR A 127 -4.41 -1.23 -14.86
C THR A 127 -5.17 -0.70 -13.65
N GLU A 128 -4.50 -0.49 -12.53
CA GLU A 128 -5.09 -0.07 -11.25
C GLU A 128 -6.20 -0.98 -10.75
N ASN A 129 -6.01 -2.29 -10.89
CA ASN A 129 -7.00 -3.30 -10.52
C ASN A 129 -6.43 -4.26 -9.49
N PHE A 130 -7.31 -4.71 -8.60
CA PHE A 130 -7.00 -5.74 -7.62
C PHE A 130 -7.38 -7.12 -8.13
N ARG A 131 -6.64 -8.12 -7.65
CA ARG A 131 -7.03 -9.52 -7.64
C ARG A 131 -6.62 -10.16 -6.33
N ILE A 132 -7.35 -11.18 -5.90
CA ILE A 132 -7.05 -11.94 -4.69
C ILE A 132 -6.28 -13.21 -5.06
N ILE A 133 -5.23 -13.49 -4.32
CA ILE A 133 -4.50 -14.77 -4.36
C ILE A 133 -4.74 -15.45 -3.01
N LYS A 134 -5.58 -16.49 -3.00
CA LYS A 134 -5.83 -17.25 -1.78
C LYS A 134 -4.59 -18.04 -1.39
N LEU A 135 -4.24 -17.98 -0.12
CA LEU A 135 -3.22 -18.85 0.44
C LEU A 135 -3.88 -20.16 0.89
N CYS A 136 -3.13 -21.26 0.82
CA CYS A 136 -3.61 -22.53 1.34
C CYS A 136 -3.62 -22.48 2.88
N ASP A 137 -4.56 -23.16 3.53
CA ASP A 137 -4.82 -23.06 4.97
C ASP A 137 -3.62 -23.49 5.86
N ASP A 138 -2.60 -24.13 5.28
CA ASP A 138 -1.42 -24.66 5.97
C ASP A 138 -0.32 -23.63 6.32
N LEU A 139 -0.51 -22.33 6.08
CA LEU A 139 0.52 -21.31 6.38
C LEU A 139 0.52 -20.80 7.84
N SER A 140 -0.38 -21.30 8.69
CA SER A 140 -0.41 -20.98 10.13
C SER A 140 0.95 -21.08 10.87
N PRO A 141 1.91 -21.97 10.51
CA PRO A 141 3.20 -22.05 11.20
C PRO A 141 4.23 -20.99 10.79
N LEU A 142 4.03 -20.27 9.67
CA LEU A 142 5.01 -19.29 9.15
C LEU A 142 4.96 -17.94 9.87
N PHE A 143 3.95 -17.69 10.70
CA PHE A 143 3.83 -16.46 11.48
C PHE A 143 4.56 -16.53 12.83
N ASN A 144 5.58 -17.39 12.96
CA ASN A 144 6.50 -17.33 14.09
C ASN A 144 7.58 -16.27 13.80
N PRO A 145 7.66 -15.16 14.55
CA PRO A 145 8.62 -14.07 14.30
C PRO A 145 10.09 -14.48 14.52
N ASN A 146 10.37 -15.74 14.86
CA ASN A 146 11.70 -16.29 15.11
C ASN A 146 12.37 -16.87 13.86
N PHE A 147 12.31 -16.19 12.72
CA PHE A 147 13.20 -16.54 11.61
C PHE A 147 14.62 -16.08 11.96
N LYS A 148 15.47 -17.01 12.41
CA LYS A 148 16.91 -16.80 12.42
C LYS A 148 17.38 -16.70 10.98
N LEU A 149 18.17 -15.67 10.68
CA LEU A 149 18.94 -15.61 9.44
C LEU A 149 19.76 -16.91 9.34
N ILE A 150 19.63 -17.60 8.20
CA ILE A 150 20.53 -18.70 7.88
C ILE A 150 21.85 -18.02 7.47
N GLU A 151 22.89 -18.23 8.29
CA GLU A 151 24.27 -17.89 7.96
C GLU A 151 24.81 -18.78 6.82
#